data_AF-A0A4V2S528-F1
#
_entry.id   AF-A0A4V2S528-F1
#
_cell.length_a   1.000
_cell.length_b   1.000
_cell.length_c   1.000
_cell.angle_alpha   90.00
_cell.angle_beta   90.00
_cell.angle_gamma   90.00
#
_symmetry.space_group_name_H-M   'P 1'
#
loop_
_entity.id
_entity.type
_entity.pdbx_description
1 polymer ?
#
loop_
_entity_poly.entity_id
_entity_poly.type
_entity_poly.pdbx_seq_one_letter_code
_entity_poly.pdbx_strand_id
1 'polypeptide(L)'
;MMGGMTEDPGGAGPAVRAQLLATEHWSLLATRSQTWSEVMGRITAQFTFASASLVVLALTLQVVGVNNSFRILAVWLGTSVLITGTLTALRVRNASQQDLMFVAGMNRLRAAYLEIDPGIKDYLVTGWTDDPAGILRTYDMDVKRSGLSHFLASAFVFAGAVNIIIAAGLGAVLANTAGTGGLGTVLVGAATALLYATLVFLPAHHGYRAALTLLASHPTDNETD
;
A
#
# COMPACT_ATOMS: atom_id res chain seq x y z
N MET A 1 65.48 -2.32 -12.58
CA MET A 1 64.76 -2.64 -11.33
C MET A 1 63.34 -2.16 -11.50
N MET A 2 62.44 -3.10 -11.81
CA MET A 2 61.03 -2.88 -12.11
C MET A 2 60.32 -2.77 -10.76
N GLY A 3 60.02 -1.55 -10.33
CA GLY A 3 59.32 -1.28 -9.08
C GLY A 3 57.88 -1.76 -9.20
N GLY A 4 57.53 -2.78 -8.42
CA GLY A 4 56.20 -3.37 -8.36
C GLY A 4 55.17 -2.32 -7.98
N MET A 5 54.33 -1.96 -8.95
CA MET A 5 53.04 -1.33 -8.70
C MET A 5 52.16 -2.42 -8.12
N THR A 6 52.09 -2.48 -6.80
CA THR A 6 51.05 -3.24 -6.10
C THR A 6 49.74 -2.52 -6.37
N GLU A 7 49.09 -2.82 -7.49
CA GLU A 7 47.66 -2.61 -7.65
C GLU A 7 46.99 -3.34 -6.49
N ASP A 8 46.41 -2.58 -5.58
CA ASP A 8 45.55 -3.11 -4.53
C ASP A 8 44.40 -3.89 -5.19
N PRO A 9 44.31 -5.22 -5.03
CA PRO A 9 43.25 -5.99 -5.64
C PRO A 9 42.01 -5.90 -4.75
N GLY A 10 41.14 -4.89 -4.92
CA GLY A 10 39.93 -4.92 -4.08
C GLY A 10 38.83 -3.88 -4.16
N GLY A 11 38.91 -2.82 -4.96
CA GLY A 11 37.81 -1.85 -4.93
C GLY A 11 37.77 -0.86 -6.09
N ALA A 12 36.61 -0.73 -6.72
CA ALA A 12 36.35 0.35 -7.67
C ALA A 12 36.60 1.72 -7.02
N GLY A 13 37.15 2.69 -7.76
CA GLY A 13 37.41 4.05 -7.25
C GLY A 13 36.14 4.78 -6.81
N PRO A 14 36.23 5.85 -5.99
CA PRO A 14 35.06 6.52 -5.40
C PRO A 14 34.01 6.97 -6.42
N ALA A 15 34.44 7.47 -7.58
CA ALA A 15 33.55 7.86 -8.68
C ALA A 15 32.76 6.67 -9.25
N VAL A 16 33.41 5.51 -9.41
CA VAL A 16 32.75 4.30 -9.92
C VAL A 16 31.78 3.74 -8.87
N ARG A 17 32.15 3.77 -7.58
CA ARG A 17 31.23 3.39 -6.48
C ARG A 17 30.01 4.30 -6.46
N ALA A 18 30.19 5.62 -6.54
CA ALA A 18 29.10 6.57 -6.60
C ALA A 18 28.17 6.31 -7.79
N GLN A 19 28.72 5.98 -8.97
CA GLN A 19 27.94 5.64 -10.15
C GLN A 19 27.14 4.34 -9.98
N LEU A 20 27.73 3.29 -9.40
CA LEU A 20 27.03 2.03 -9.13
C LEU A 20 25.88 2.24 -8.12
N LEU A 21 26.14 2.95 -7.02
CA LEU A 21 25.13 3.25 -6.01
C LEU A 21 24.03 4.17 -6.55
N ALA A 22 24.37 5.15 -7.40
CA ALA A 22 23.39 5.99 -8.07
C ALA A 22 22.50 5.15 -9.00
N THR A 23 23.09 4.24 -9.77
CA THR A 23 22.35 3.35 -10.68
C THR A 23 21.34 2.50 -9.92
N GLU A 24 21.73 1.92 -8.77
CA GLU A 24 20.82 1.17 -7.91
C GLU A 24 19.75 2.07 -7.27
N HIS A 25 20.09 3.30 -6.87
CA HIS A 25 19.09 4.21 -6.32
C HIS A 25 18.01 4.58 -7.35
N TRP A 26 18.41 4.84 -8.59
CA TRP A 26 17.46 5.10 -9.68
C TRP A 26 16.65 3.85 -10.03
N SER A 27 17.24 2.66 -9.97
CA SER A 27 16.51 1.39 -10.19
C SER A 27 15.42 1.18 -9.14
N LEU A 28 15.70 1.46 -7.87
CA LEU A 28 14.74 1.39 -6.76
C LEU A 28 13.62 2.44 -6.91
N LEU A 29 13.97 3.69 -7.23
CA LEU A 29 12.99 4.75 -7.49
C LEU A 29 12.04 4.38 -8.64
N ALA A 30 12.57 3.84 -9.73
CA ALA A 30 11.79 3.39 -10.87
C ALA A 30 10.83 2.26 -10.48
N THR A 31 11.34 1.24 -9.77
CA THR A 31 10.54 0.09 -9.31
C THR A 31 9.43 0.51 -8.35
N ARG A 32 9.74 1.42 -7.42
CA ARG A 32 8.77 2.02 -6.49
C ARG A 32 7.68 2.77 -7.25
N SER A 33 8.04 3.62 -8.20
CA SER A 33 7.09 4.38 -9.03
C SER A 33 6.18 3.46 -9.85
N GLN A 34 6.73 2.40 -10.45
CA GLN A 34 5.96 1.43 -11.22
C GLN A 34 5.00 0.61 -10.34
N THR A 35 5.43 0.25 -9.13
CA THR A 35 4.58 -0.39 -8.12
C THR A 35 3.37 0.49 -7.77
N TRP A 36 3.59 1.78 -7.49
CA TRP A 36 2.49 2.71 -7.21
C TRP A 36 1.60 2.96 -8.42
N SER A 37 2.17 3.02 -9.63
CA SER A 37 1.41 3.15 -10.87
C SER A 37 0.48 1.95 -11.10
N GLU A 38 0.97 0.73 -10.86
CA GLU A 38 0.15 -0.49 -10.93
C GLU A 38 -1.03 -0.42 -9.93
N VAL A 39 -0.74 -0.04 -8.68
CA VAL A 39 -1.75 0.07 -7.62
C VAL A 39 -2.82 1.11 -7.96
N MET A 40 -2.42 2.31 -8.39
CA MET A 40 -3.35 3.37 -8.76
C MET A 40 -4.18 2.99 -9.99
N GLY A 41 -3.57 2.28 -10.95
CA GLY A 41 -4.29 1.71 -12.09
C GLY A 41 -5.37 0.72 -11.66
N ARG A 42 -5.08 -0.17 -10.71
CA ARG A 42 -6.06 -1.12 -10.15
C ARG A 42 -7.18 -0.43 -9.39
N ILE A 43 -6.88 0.58 -8.57
CA ILE A 43 -7.90 1.37 -7.84
C ILE A 43 -8.82 2.08 -8.83
N THR A 44 -8.27 2.72 -9.86
CA THR A 44 -9.04 3.43 -10.88
C THR A 44 -9.94 2.47 -11.66
N ALA A 45 -9.41 1.32 -12.07
CA ALA A 45 -10.17 0.27 -12.74
C ALA A 45 -11.32 -0.24 -11.84
N GLN A 46 -11.05 -0.43 -10.55
CA GLN A 46 -12.06 -0.85 -9.58
C GLN A 46 -13.21 0.16 -9.45
N PHE A 47 -12.91 1.45 -9.30
CA PHE A 47 -13.96 2.47 -9.18
C PHE A 47 -14.74 2.64 -10.48
N THR A 48 -14.06 2.50 -11.63
CA THR A 48 -14.73 2.48 -12.93
C THR A 48 -15.70 1.32 -13.03
N PHE A 49 -15.26 0.11 -12.66
CA PHE A 49 -16.10 -1.09 -12.70
C PHE A 49 -17.27 -1.03 -11.72
N ALA A 50 -17.03 -0.54 -10.50
CA ALA A 50 -18.08 -0.31 -9.51
C ALA A 50 -19.12 0.70 -10.00
N SER A 51 -18.67 1.82 -10.57
CA SER A 51 -19.56 2.86 -11.11
C SER A 51 -20.39 2.34 -12.28
N ALA A 52 -19.76 1.64 -13.23
CA ALA A 52 -20.47 1.02 -14.36
C ALA A 52 -21.51 0.00 -13.88
N SER A 53 -21.17 -0.80 -12.87
CA SER A 53 -22.10 -1.76 -12.27
C SER A 53 -23.31 -1.07 -11.64
N LEU A 54 -23.11 0.04 -10.92
CA LEU A 54 -24.21 0.84 -10.36
C LEU A 54 -25.11 1.44 -11.46
N VAL A 55 -24.53 1.91 -12.57
CA VAL A 55 -25.29 2.41 -13.72
C VAL A 55 -26.15 1.30 -14.33
N VAL A 56 -25.59 0.10 -14.54
CA VAL A 56 -26.34 -1.06 -15.06
C VAL A 56 -27.50 -1.43 -14.12
N LEU A 57 -27.27 -1.42 -12.81
CA LEU A 57 -28.32 -1.68 -11.83
C LEU A 57 -29.40 -0.61 -11.85
N ALA A 58 -29.04 0.67 -11.88
CA ALA A 58 -29.99 1.77 -11.91
C ALA A 58 -30.89 1.72 -13.17
N LEU A 59 -30.30 1.48 -14.34
CA LEU A 59 -31.05 1.34 -15.60
C LEU A 59 -31.97 0.11 -15.58
N THR A 60 -31.48 -1.03 -15.10
CA THR A 60 -32.29 -2.25 -15.00
C THR A 60 -33.47 -2.07 -14.05
N LEU A 61 -33.25 -1.38 -12.92
CA LEU A 61 -34.29 -1.06 -11.95
C LEU A 61 -35.40 -0.21 -12.57
N GLN A 62 -35.06 0.76 -13.43
CA GLN A 62 -36.04 1.62 -14.11
C GLN A 62 -36.91 0.83 -15.10
N VAL A 63 -36.34 -0.16 -15.78
CA VAL A 63 -37.04 -0.93 -16.81
C VAL A 63 -37.92 -2.02 -16.21
N VAL A 64 -37.40 -2.79 -15.26
CA VAL A 64 -38.08 -4.01 -14.77
C VAL A 64 -38.56 -3.92 -13.32
N GLY A 65 -38.23 -2.83 -12.61
CA GLY A 65 -38.55 -2.66 -11.20
C GLY A 65 -37.77 -3.61 -10.28
N VAL A 66 -38.12 -3.59 -8.99
CA VAL A 66 -37.55 -4.52 -8.00
C VAL A 66 -38.21 -5.89 -8.17
N ASN A 67 -37.55 -6.80 -8.87
CA ASN A 67 -38.00 -8.17 -9.06
C ASN A 67 -36.87 -9.19 -8.85
N ASN A 68 -37.14 -10.48 -9.07
CA ASN A 68 -36.15 -11.54 -8.86
C ASN A 68 -34.95 -11.42 -9.81
N SER A 69 -35.18 -11.08 -11.08
CA SER A 69 -34.11 -10.89 -12.07
C SER A 69 -33.18 -9.73 -11.69
N PHE A 70 -33.74 -8.62 -11.20
CA PHE A 70 -32.97 -7.49 -10.69
C PHE A 70 -32.12 -7.88 -9.47
N ARG A 71 -32.69 -8.64 -8.52
CA ARG A 71 -31.97 -9.12 -7.33
C ARG A 71 -30.80 -10.04 -7.71
N ILE A 72 -31.02 -10.95 -8.66
CA ILE A 72 -29.96 -11.83 -9.19
C ILE A 72 -28.84 -10.98 -9.81
N LEU A 73 -29.17 -10.01 -10.65
CA LEU A 73 -28.18 -9.12 -11.27
C LEU A 73 -27.39 -8.31 -10.22
N ALA A 74 -28.08 -7.79 -9.20
CA ALA A 74 -27.46 -7.05 -8.09
C ALA A 74 -26.49 -7.92 -7.29
N VAL A 75 -26.85 -9.17 -7.00
CA VAL A 75 -25.96 -10.12 -6.33
C VAL A 75 -24.75 -10.45 -7.20
N TRP A 76 -24.94 -10.72 -8.49
CA TRP A 76 -23.85 -11.00 -9.42
C TRP A 76 -22.87 -9.84 -9.53
N LEU A 77 -23.35 -8.65 -9.89
CA LEU A 77 -22.51 -7.46 -10.02
C LEU A 77 -21.87 -7.06 -8.68
N GLY A 78 -22.64 -7.05 -7.59
CA GLY A 78 -22.13 -6.73 -6.26
C GLY A 78 -21.00 -7.68 -5.84
N THR A 79 -21.19 -8.99 -6.07
CA THR A 79 -20.16 -10.00 -5.76
C THR A 79 -18.93 -9.84 -6.64
N SER A 80 -19.09 -9.65 -7.95
CA SER A 80 -17.96 -9.43 -8.88
C SER A 80 -17.14 -8.20 -8.51
N VAL A 81 -17.81 -7.09 -8.18
CA VAL A 81 -17.14 -5.85 -7.75
C VAL A 81 -16.45 -6.04 -6.40
N LEU A 82 -17.04 -6.79 -5.45
CA LEU A 82 -16.40 -7.11 -4.18
C LEU A 82 -15.14 -7.97 -4.34
N ILE A 83 -15.18 -8.98 -5.20
CA ILE A 83 -14.03 -9.85 -5.46
C ILE A 83 -12.88 -9.02 -6.03
N THR A 84 -13.14 -8.27 -7.10
CA THR A 84 -12.14 -7.41 -7.76
C THR A 84 -11.62 -6.31 -6.84
N GLY A 85 -12.50 -5.73 -6.02
CA GLY A 85 -12.15 -4.75 -5.00
C GLY A 85 -11.26 -5.32 -3.90
N THR A 86 -11.53 -6.54 -3.47
CA THR A 86 -10.73 -7.23 -2.44
C THR A 86 -9.34 -7.59 -2.97
N LEU A 87 -9.23 -8.07 -4.21
CA LEU A 87 -7.94 -8.29 -4.86
C LEU A 87 -7.12 -6.99 -4.97
N THR A 88 -7.79 -5.89 -5.28
CA THR A 88 -7.16 -4.55 -5.31
C THR A 88 -6.67 -4.15 -3.92
N ALA A 89 -7.49 -4.32 -2.87
CA ALA A 89 -7.09 -4.02 -1.49
C ALA A 89 -5.87 -4.85 -1.03
N LEU A 90 -5.84 -6.14 -1.37
CA LEU A 90 -4.69 -7.01 -1.10
C LEU A 90 -3.42 -6.52 -1.81
N ARG A 91 -3.53 -6.11 -3.08
CA ARG A 91 -2.38 -5.56 -3.81
C ARG A 91 -1.88 -4.24 -3.20
N VAL A 92 -2.78 -3.36 -2.78
CA VAL A 92 -2.43 -2.10 -2.07
C VAL A 92 -1.68 -2.41 -0.78
N ARG A 93 -2.14 -3.40 0.00
CA ARG A 93 -1.45 -3.85 1.23
C ARG A 93 -0.04 -4.34 0.92
N ASN A 94 0.11 -5.23 -0.07
CA ASN A 94 1.41 -5.77 -0.45
C ASN A 94 2.35 -4.67 -0.98
N ALA A 95 1.83 -3.73 -1.77
CA ALA A 95 2.60 -2.58 -2.26
C ALA A 95 3.06 -1.67 -1.13
N SER A 96 2.21 -1.46 -0.11
CA SER A 96 2.57 -0.66 1.06
C SER A 96 3.71 -1.31 1.86
N GLN A 97 3.74 -2.64 1.95
CA GLN A 97 4.86 -3.37 2.58
C GLN A 97 6.13 -3.33 1.73
N GLN A 98 6.01 -3.46 0.40
CA GLN A 98 7.13 -3.28 -0.54
C GLN A 98 7.71 -1.86 -0.44
N ASP A 99 6.86 -0.84 -0.27
CA ASP A 99 7.27 0.55 -0.14
C ASP A 99 8.20 0.77 1.06
N LEU A 100 7.91 0.13 2.20
CA LEU A 100 8.78 0.17 3.38
C LEU A 100 10.18 -0.37 3.06
N MET A 101 10.25 -1.48 2.32
CA MET A 101 11.53 -2.10 1.94
C MET A 101 12.29 -1.25 0.91
N PHE A 102 11.59 -0.62 -0.03
CA PHE A 102 12.21 0.33 -0.96
C PHE A 102 12.80 1.52 -0.21
N VAL A 103 12.07 2.09 0.76
CA VAL A 103 12.55 3.21 1.57
C VAL A 103 13.78 2.82 2.41
N ALA A 104 13.75 1.66 3.06
CA ALA A 104 14.92 1.15 3.79
C ALA A 104 16.13 0.97 2.86
N GLY A 105 15.95 0.32 1.70
CA GLY A 105 17.02 0.16 0.71
C GLY A 105 17.60 1.50 0.24
N MET A 106 16.74 2.50 0.00
CA MET A 106 17.17 3.85 -0.38
C MET A 106 17.91 4.57 0.76
N ASN A 107 17.50 4.39 2.01
CA ASN A 107 18.18 4.96 3.18
C ASN A 107 19.59 4.38 3.31
N ARG A 108 19.75 3.05 3.20
CA ARG A 108 21.06 2.39 3.16
C ARG A 108 21.98 2.87 2.03
N LEU A 109 21.44 3.12 0.84
CA LEU A 109 22.23 3.73 -0.24
C LEU A 109 22.69 5.15 0.12
N ARG A 110 21.86 5.92 0.83
CA ARG A 110 22.26 7.26 1.33
C ARG A 110 23.32 7.17 2.43
N ALA A 111 23.30 6.15 3.29
CA ALA A 111 24.40 5.89 4.23
C ALA A 111 25.72 5.72 3.47
N ALA A 112 25.71 4.91 2.41
CA ALA A 112 26.89 4.72 1.56
C ALA A 112 27.36 6.00 0.84
N TYR A 113 26.45 6.94 0.52
CA TYR A 113 26.85 8.26 0.00
C TYR A 113 27.61 9.07 1.05
N LEU A 114 27.20 9.01 2.32
CA LEU A 114 27.86 9.70 3.42
C LEU A 114 29.23 9.09 3.75
N GLU A 115 29.44 7.80 3.49
CA GLU A 115 30.76 7.18 3.59
C GLU A 115 31.71 7.69 2.50
N ILE A 116 31.20 8.04 1.32
CA ILE A 116 32.00 8.59 0.22
C ILE A 116 32.31 10.08 0.46
N ASP A 117 31.30 10.88 0.84
CA ASP A 117 31.44 12.29 1.15
C ASP A 117 30.58 12.68 2.36
N PRO A 118 31.17 12.78 3.56
CA PRO A 118 30.44 13.17 4.77
C PRO A 118 29.87 14.60 4.71
N GLY A 119 30.40 15.47 3.86
CA GLY A 119 30.00 16.88 3.75
C GLY A 119 28.59 17.09 3.20
N ILE A 120 28.01 16.07 2.56
CA ILE A 120 26.66 16.16 1.99
C ILE A 120 25.55 15.95 3.04
N LYS A 121 25.89 15.55 4.27
CA LYS A 121 24.92 15.17 5.32
C LYS A 121 23.86 16.23 5.56
N ASP A 122 24.27 17.48 5.68
CA ASP A 122 23.36 18.60 6.01
C ASP A 122 22.46 18.99 4.83
N TYR A 123 22.72 18.47 3.64
CA TYR A 123 21.91 18.68 2.44
C TYR A 123 20.84 17.58 2.24
N LEU A 124 20.88 16.49 3.02
CA LEU A 124 19.89 15.40 2.93
C LEU A 124 18.64 15.71 3.76
N VAL A 125 17.52 15.93 3.06
CA VAL A 125 16.20 16.11 3.68
C VAL A 125 15.67 14.77 4.22
N THR A 126 15.77 13.71 3.41
CA THR A 126 15.32 12.35 3.73
C THR A 126 16.29 11.64 4.69
N GLY A 127 15.82 10.58 5.34
CA GLY A 127 16.67 9.74 6.19
C GLY A 127 17.72 8.95 5.42
N TRP A 128 18.75 8.53 6.14
CA TRP A 128 19.89 7.74 5.65
C TRP A 128 20.22 6.55 6.57
N THR A 129 19.33 6.25 7.52
CA THR A 129 19.47 5.12 8.45
C THR A 129 18.29 4.16 8.28
N ASP A 130 18.53 2.88 8.53
CA ASP A 130 17.53 1.82 8.38
C ASP A 130 16.63 1.67 9.62
N ASP A 131 16.91 2.43 10.68
CA ASP A 131 16.12 2.46 11.89
C ASP A 131 14.74 3.10 11.64
N PRO A 132 13.75 2.84 12.53
CA PRO A 132 12.41 3.40 12.38
C PRO A 132 12.38 4.93 12.27
N ALA A 133 13.30 5.65 12.92
CA ALA A 133 13.34 7.11 12.81
C ALA A 133 13.87 7.57 11.44
N GLY A 134 14.89 6.91 10.90
CA GLY A 134 15.39 7.16 9.55
C GLY A 134 14.34 6.88 8.47
N ILE A 135 13.60 5.78 8.59
CA ILE A 135 12.51 5.45 7.66
C ILE A 135 11.40 6.48 7.75
N LEU A 136 10.97 6.84 8.96
CA LEU A 136 9.91 7.82 9.16
C LEU A 136 10.32 9.21 8.66
N ARG A 137 11.59 9.61 8.83
CA ARG A 137 12.14 10.85 8.25
C ARG A 137 12.02 10.86 6.73
N THR A 138 12.19 9.73 6.06
CA THR A 138 11.99 9.62 4.60
C THR A 138 10.52 9.72 4.19
N TYR A 139 9.58 9.22 5.00
CA TYR A 139 8.14 9.33 4.73
C TYR A 139 7.55 10.71 5.01
N ASP A 140 7.87 11.26 6.18
CA ASP A 140 7.25 12.49 6.67
C ASP A 140 8.06 13.75 6.32
N MET A 141 9.33 13.59 5.90
CA MET A 141 10.25 14.71 5.66
C MET A 141 10.31 15.66 6.87
N ASP A 142 10.29 15.08 8.07
CA ASP A 142 10.24 15.77 9.37
C ASP A 142 8.97 16.63 9.62
N VAL A 143 7.95 16.49 8.77
CA VAL A 143 6.64 17.11 8.98
C VAL A 143 5.81 16.22 9.90
N LYS A 144 5.67 16.65 11.17
CA LYS A 144 4.83 15.95 12.16
C LYS A 144 3.37 15.90 11.70
N ARG A 145 2.90 14.71 11.32
CA ARG A 145 1.49 14.42 11.02
C ARG A 145 0.90 13.54 12.11
N SER A 146 -0.40 13.69 12.39
CA SER A 146 -1.06 12.76 13.30
C SER A 146 -1.16 11.38 12.63
N GLY A 147 -0.86 10.30 13.35
CA GLY A 147 -0.95 8.94 12.81
C GLY A 147 -2.36 8.61 12.27
N LEU A 148 -3.40 9.19 12.86
CA LEU A 148 -4.78 9.07 12.39
C LEU A 148 -4.98 9.74 11.02
N SER A 149 -4.43 10.95 10.81
CA SER A 149 -4.50 11.62 9.51
C SER A 149 -3.79 10.83 8.41
N HIS A 150 -2.63 10.24 8.72
CA HIS A 150 -1.89 9.41 7.77
C HIS A 150 -2.66 8.13 7.40
N PHE A 151 -3.26 7.48 8.39
CA PHE A 151 -4.09 6.30 8.17
C PHE A 151 -5.33 6.62 7.34
N LEU A 152 -6.13 7.63 7.74
CA LEU A 152 -7.37 8.00 7.06
C LEU A 152 -7.14 8.52 5.64
N ALA A 153 -6.02 9.20 5.39
CA ALA A 153 -5.66 9.69 4.06
C ALA A 153 -5.07 8.60 3.15
N SER A 154 -4.89 7.38 3.63
CA SER A 154 -4.27 6.31 2.84
C SER A 154 -5.18 5.82 1.70
N ALA A 155 -4.57 5.51 0.56
CA ALA A 155 -5.27 4.89 -0.57
C ALA A 155 -5.95 3.57 -0.20
N PHE A 156 -5.38 2.84 0.77
CA PHE A 156 -5.95 1.60 1.32
C PHE A 156 -7.28 1.85 2.04
N VAL A 157 -7.33 2.83 2.94
CA VAL A 157 -8.57 3.19 3.64
C VAL A 157 -9.63 3.69 2.66
N PHE A 158 -9.24 4.52 1.69
CA PHE A 158 -10.15 5.03 0.67
C PHE A 158 -10.78 3.91 -0.18
N ALA A 159 -9.96 3.02 -0.76
CA ALA A 159 -10.47 1.88 -1.53
C ALA A 159 -11.26 0.90 -0.65
N GLY A 160 -10.83 0.68 0.60
CA GLY A 160 -11.52 -0.17 1.57
C GLY A 160 -12.91 0.36 1.92
N ALA A 161 -13.08 1.68 2.08
CA ALA A 161 -14.38 2.29 2.37
C ALA A 161 -15.42 2.02 1.26
N VAL A 162 -15.01 2.12 -0.01
CA VAL A 162 -15.87 1.79 -1.15
C VAL A 162 -16.30 0.33 -1.11
N ASN A 163 -15.36 -0.59 -0.87
CA ASN A 163 -15.68 -2.01 -0.77
C ASN A 163 -16.59 -2.35 0.42
N ILE A 164 -16.44 -1.66 1.56
CA ILE A 164 -17.33 -1.81 2.73
C ILE A 164 -18.78 -1.44 2.36
N ILE A 165 -18.98 -0.34 1.63
CA ILE A 165 -20.31 0.09 1.19
C ILE A 165 -20.93 -0.97 0.27
N ILE A 166 -20.14 -1.53 -0.64
CA ILE A 166 -20.59 -2.59 -1.56
C ILE A 166 -20.90 -3.88 -0.79
N ALA A 167 -20.10 -4.23 0.22
CA ALA A 167 -20.37 -5.35 1.14
C ALA A 167 -21.69 -5.19 1.89
N ALA A 168 -21.96 -4.00 2.43
CA ALA A 168 -23.24 -3.69 3.07
C ALA A 168 -24.41 -3.84 2.10
N GLY A 169 -24.28 -3.29 0.88
CA GLY A 169 -25.31 -3.38 -0.15
C GLY A 169 -25.60 -4.83 -0.54
N LEU A 170 -24.57 -5.64 -0.75
CA LEU A 170 -24.72 -7.06 -1.07
C LEU A 170 -25.41 -7.82 0.07
N GLY A 171 -24.96 -7.61 1.32
CA GLY A 171 -25.56 -8.22 2.50
C GLY A 171 -27.04 -7.86 2.67
N ALA A 172 -27.39 -6.59 2.44
CA ALA A 172 -28.77 -6.11 2.49
C ALA A 172 -29.64 -6.76 1.39
N VAL A 173 -29.14 -6.86 0.15
CA VAL A 173 -29.88 -7.52 -0.93
C VAL A 173 -30.15 -9.00 -0.60
N LEU A 174 -29.16 -9.72 -0.10
CA LEU A 174 -29.30 -11.12 0.31
C LEU A 174 -30.30 -11.28 1.46
N ALA A 175 -30.21 -10.43 2.49
CA ALA A 175 -31.14 -10.46 3.63
C ALA A 175 -32.59 -10.16 3.23
N ASN A 176 -32.78 -9.23 2.30
CA ASN A 176 -34.11 -8.92 1.75
C ASN A 176 -34.64 -10.09 0.90
N THR A 177 -33.78 -10.80 0.16
CA THR A 177 -34.20 -12.02 -0.57
C THR A 177 -34.62 -13.14 0.35
N ALA A 178 -34.06 -13.21 1.56
CA ALA A 178 -34.41 -14.20 2.59
C ALA A 178 -35.66 -13.82 3.41
N GLY A 179 -36.30 -12.68 3.15
CA GLY A 179 -37.55 -12.29 3.82
C GLY A 179 -37.38 -11.80 5.27
N THR A 180 -36.18 -11.35 5.65
CA THR A 180 -35.85 -10.91 7.04
C THR A 180 -36.55 -9.62 7.50
N GLY A 181 -37.35 -8.99 6.63
CA GLY A 181 -37.98 -7.70 6.89
C GLY A 181 -37.01 -6.51 6.85
N GLY A 182 -37.54 -5.29 7.05
CA GLY A 182 -36.75 -4.06 6.91
C GLY A 182 -35.61 -3.95 7.93
N LEU A 183 -35.89 -4.21 9.21
CA LEU A 183 -34.87 -4.18 10.26
C LEU A 183 -33.81 -5.26 10.06
N GLY A 184 -34.21 -6.50 9.71
CA GLY A 184 -33.28 -7.59 9.42
C GLY A 184 -32.34 -7.25 8.26
N THR A 185 -32.87 -6.64 7.20
CA THR A 185 -32.09 -6.19 6.04
C THR A 185 -31.00 -5.19 6.42
N VAL A 186 -31.34 -4.18 7.23
CA VAL A 186 -30.38 -3.17 7.69
C VAL A 186 -29.31 -3.79 8.58
N LEU A 187 -29.71 -4.66 9.52
CA LEU A 187 -28.77 -5.31 10.45
C LEU A 187 -27.79 -6.23 9.73
N VAL A 188 -28.25 -7.03 8.75
CA VAL A 188 -27.37 -7.91 7.97
C VAL A 188 -26.45 -7.09 7.06
N GLY A 189 -26.95 -6.01 6.45
CA GLY A 189 -26.11 -5.08 5.70
C GLY A 189 -24.98 -4.49 6.57
N ALA A 190 -25.32 -3.96 7.75
CA ALA A 190 -24.36 -3.43 8.69
C ALA A 190 -23.36 -4.49 9.17
N ALA A 191 -23.84 -5.70 9.50
CA ALA A 191 -22.98 -6.81 9.92
C ALA A 191 -22.02 -7.25 8.81
N THR A 192 -22.46 -7.25 7.55
CA THR A 192 -21.62 -7.62 6.40
C THR A 192 -20.55 -6.54 6.14
N ALA A 193 -20.88 -5.26 6.28
CA ALA A 193 -19.91 -4.17 6.24
C ALA A 193 -18.84 -4.31 7.34
N LEU A 194 -19.27 -4.55 8.58
CA LEU A 194 -18.36 -4.75 9.71
C LEU A 194 -17.48 -5.99 9.52
N LEU A 195 -18.06 -7.10 9.05
CA LEU A 195 -17.31 -8.31 8.74
C LEU A 195 -16.26 -8.04 7.67
N TYR A 196 -16.63 -7.39 6.57
CA TYR A 196 -15.67 -7.03 5.52
C TYR A 196 -14.56 -6.10 6.04
N ALA A 197 -14.93 -5.08 6.80
CA ALA A 197 -13.97 -4.15 7.41
C ALA A 197 -12.99 -4.89 8.32
N THR A 198 -13.47 -5.77 9.20
CA THR A 198 -12.60 -6.55 10.08
C THR A 198 -11.64 -7.45 9.30
N LEU A 199 -12.14 -8.19 8.31
CA LEU A 199 -11.32 -9.10 7.50
C LEU A 199 -10.22 -8.37 6.69
N VAL A 200 -10.47 -7.14 6.26
CA VAL A 200 -9.50 -6.38 5.45
C VAL A 200 -8.54 -5.55 6.31
N PHE A 201 -9.04 -4.88 7.36
CA PHE A 201 -8.24 -3.93 8.14
C PHE A 201 -7.42 -4.58 9.26
N LEU A 202 -7.89 -5.67 9.90
CA LEU A 202 -7.10 -6.32 10.96
C LEU A 202 -5.76 -6.88 10.44
N PRO A 203 -5.72 -7.67 9.35
CA PRO A 203 -4.45 -8.20 8.82
C PRO A 203 -3.53 -7.11 8.29
N ALA A 204 -4.08 -5.99 7.81
CA ALA A 204 -3.31 -4.83 7.39
C ALA A 204 -2.61 -4.15 8.58
N HIS A 205 -3.35 -3.93 9.67
CA HIS A 205 -2.79 -3.36 10.91
C HIS A 205 -1.72 -4.27 11.53
N HIS A 206 -1.97 -5.58 11.60
CA HIS A 206 -0.98 -6.54 12.13
C HIS A 206 0.27 -6.62 11.26
N GLY A 207 0.11 -6.64 9.94
CA GLY A 207 1.23 -6.68 9.00
C GLY A 207 2.11 -5.44 9.05
N TYR A 208 1.52 -4.25 9.23
CA TYR A 208 2.26 -3.01 9.40
C TYR A 208 3.09 -3.01 10.69
N ARG A 209 2.48 -3.45 11.80
CA ARG A 209 3.19 -3.54 13.09
C ARG A 209 4.34 -4.56 13.05
N ALA A 210 4.12 -5.72 12.44
CA ALA A 210 5.15 -6.74 12.29
C ALA A 210 6.34 -6.25 11.44
N ALA A 211 6.08 -5.50 10.36
CA ALA A 211 7.14 -4.93 9.54
C ALA A 211 7.98 -3.91 10.32
N LEU A 212 7.34 -3.03 11.11
CA LEU A 212 8.05 -2.09 11.97
C LEU A 212 8.90 -2.78 13.03
N THR A 213 8.39 -3.87 13.64
CA THR A 213 9.18 -4.62 14.62
C THR A 213 10.38 -5.33 14.00
N LEU A 214 10.25 -5.82 12.76
CA LEU A 214 11.37 -6.44 12.04
C LEU A 214 12.47 -5.42 11.72
N LEU A 215 12.07 -4.23 11.24
CA LEU A 215 12.99 -3.13 10.98
C LEU A 215 13.67 -2.62 12.26
N ALA A 216 12.94 -2.60 13.39
CA ALA A 216 13.51 -2.27 14.69
C ALA A 216 14.45 -3.36 15.24
N SER A 217 14.30 -4.61 14.79
CA SER A 217 15.10 -5.76 15.26
C SER A 217 16.36 -6.02 14.46
N HIS A 218 16.56 -5.35 13.31
CA HIS A 218 17.86 -5.32 12.64
C HIS A 218 18.73 -4.28 13.34
N PRO A 219 19.67 -4.70 14.22
CA PRO A 219 20.56 -3.77 14.87
C PRO A 219 21.46 -3.21 13.77
N THR A 220 21.65 -1.89 13.76
CA THR A 220 22.85 -1.34 13.16
C THR A 220 24.01 -1.85 13.99
N ASP A 221 24.78 -2.81 13.46
CA ASP A 221 26.09 -3.21 14.00
C ASP A 221 27.08 -2.04 13.88
N ASN A 222 26.82 -0.97 14.63
CA ASN A 222 27.69 0.18 14.76
C ASN A 222 27.58 0.77 16.18
N GLU A 223 27.66 -0.11 17.17
CA GLU A 223 28.37 0.19 18.41
C GLU A 223 29.79 -0.35 18.23
N THR A 224 30.68 0.49 17.70
CA THR A 224 32.12 0.32 17.93
C THR A 224 32.60 1.53 18.70
N ASP A 225 32.96 1.27 19.96
CA ASP A 225 33.94 2.03 20.75
C ASP A 225 35.21 2.38 19.95
#